data_AF-B9RV80-F1
#
_entry.id   AF-B9RV80-F1
#
_cell.length_a   1.000
_cell.length_b   1.000
_cell.length_c   1.000
_cell.angle_alpha   90.00
_cell.angle_beta   90.00
_cell.angle_gamma   90.00
#
_symmetry.space_group_name_H-M   'P 1'
#
loop_
_entity.id
_entity.type
_entity.pdbx_description
1 polymer ?
#
loop_
_entity_poly.entity_id
_entity_poly.type
_entity_poly.pdbx_seq_one_letter_code
_entity_poly.pdbx_strand_id
1 'polypeptide(L)'
;MAEVAAGAFLSSLFEFLLERIDSLQLVHFFKGQKLNHVLLKKLKITMIIVNGLLDHAEEKQIFVSAVKEWLNELKDAVYEADDLLDEIAYEALHSKFEVDLHPPDKRCATFSFSIIPNQLIN
;
A
#
# COMPACT_ATOMS: atom_id res chain seq x y z
N MET A 1 18.39 18.96 -26.10
CA MET A 1 19.26 18.43 -25.02
C MET A 1 18.35 18.22 -23.82
N ALA A 2 18.32 16.99 -23.31
CA ALA A 2 17.33 16.42 -22.36
C ALA A 2 16.06 15.82 -23.01
N GLU A 3 16.25 14.82 -23.88
CA GLU A 3 15.32 13.68 -23.86
C GLU A 3 15.77 12.86 -22.63
N VAL A 4 15.26 13.26 -21.47
CA VAL A 4 15.51 12.53 -20.22
C VAL A 4 15.03 11.11 -20.46
N ALA A 5 15.92 10.14 -20.26
CA ALA A 5 15.66 8.72 -20.50
C ALA A 5 14.33 8.32 -19.84
N ALA A 6 13.29 8.14 -20.66
CA ALA A 6 11.96 7.82 -20.18
C ALA A 6 11.97 6.47 -19.46
N GLY A 7 12.86 5.56 -19.91
CA GLY A 7 13.16 4.31 -19.22
C GLY A 7 13.68 4.55 -17.81
N ALA A 8 14.72 5.37 -17.63
CA ALA A 8 15.30 5.64 -16.32
C ALA A 8 14.30 6.24 -15.31
N PHE A 9 13.42 7.14 -15.77
CA PHE A 9 12.35 7.67 -14.92
C PHE A 9 11.36 6.58 -14.49
N LEU A 10 10.88 5.76 -15.44
CA LEU A 10 9.93 4.68 -15.16
C LEU A 10 10.55 3.60 -14.28
N SER A 11 11.82 3.27 -14.47
CA SER A 11 12.54 2.33 -13.61
C SER A 11 12.64 2.82 -12.17
N SER A 12 13.01 4.08 -11.97
CA SER A 12 13.05 4.67 -10.63
C SER A 12 11.68 4.69 -9.96
N LEU A 13 10.62 4.99 -10.73
CA LEU A 13 9.26 4.99 -10.21
C LEU A 13 8.77 3.57 -9.88
N PHE A 14 9.12 2.56 -10.68
CA PHE A 14 8.82 1.17 -10.36
C PHE A 14 9.53 0.69 -9.09
N GLU A 15 10.80 1.03 -8.90
CA GLU A 15 11.52 0.69 -7.67
C GLU A 15 10.81 1.31 -6.45
N PHE A 16 10.45 2.59 -6.52
CA PHE A 16 9.70 3.27 -5.47
C PHE A 16 8.34 2.60 -5.17
N LEU A 17 7.57 2.25 -6.20
CA LEU A 17 6.28 1.58 -6.04
C LEU A 17 6.42 0.16 -5.47
N LEU A 18 7.47 -0.57 -5.85
CA LEU A 18 7.78 -1.88 -5.30
C LEU A 18 8.11 -1.79 -3.80
N GLU A 19 8.87 -0.78 -3.38
CA GLU A 19 9.14 -0.49 -1.97
C GLU A 19 7.85 -0.14 -1.21
N ARG A 20 6.97 0.66 -1.82
CA ARG A 20 5.64 0.97 -1.24
C ARG A 20 4.82 -0.30 -1.06
N ILE A 21 4.74 -1.17 -2.06
CA ILE A 21 4.00 -2.45 -1.99
C ILE A 21 4.56 -3.35 -0.88
N ASP A 22 5.88 -3.39 -0.71
CA ASP A 22 6.54 -4.16 0.35
C ASP A 22 6.46 -3.47 1.74
N SER A 23 5.88 -2.26 1.82
CA SER A 23 5.68 -1.55 3.07
C SER A 23 4.78 -2.32 4.02
N LEU A 24 5.18 -2.32 5.30
CA LEU A 24 4.46 -2.99 6.38
C LEU A 24 3.00 -2.53 6.48
N GLN A 25 2.72 -1.26 6.13
CA GLN A 25 1.38 -0.67 6.19
C GLN A 25 0.41 -1.34 5.21
N LEU A 26 0.80 -1.45 3.93
CA LEU A 26 -0.01 -2.12 2.91
C LEU A 26 -0.07 -3.63 3.19
N VAL A 27 1.05 -4.29 3.46
CA VAL A 27 1.05 -5.73 3.75
C VAL A 27 0.12 -6.08 4.92
N HIS A 28 0.10 -5.27 5.98
CA HIS A 28 -0.80 -5.47 7.11
C HIS A 28 -2.26 -5.16 6.76
N PHE A 29 -2.51 -4.07 6.05
CA PHE A 29 -3.85 -3.70 5.58
C PHE A 29 -4.49 -4.80 4.74
N PHE A 30 -3.78 -5.31 3.74
CA PHE A 30 -4.26 -6.38 2.87
C PHE A 30 -4.50 -7.70 3.63
N LYS A 31 -3.67 -8.02 4.64
CA LYS A 31 -3.90 -9.17 5.53
C LYS A 31 -5.17 -9.02 6.37
N GLY A 32 -5.49 -7.81 6.83
CA GLY A 32 -6.68 -7.52 7.63
C GLY A 32 -7.97 -7.46 6.81
N GLN A 33 -7.91 -6.98 5.57
CA GLN A 33 -9.09 -6.64 4.77
C GLN A 33 -9.55 -7.72 3.78
N LYS A 34 -8.98 -8.94 3.79
CA LYS A 34 -9.19 -9.99 2.76
C LYS A 34 -8.89 -9.54 1.32
N LEU A 35 -8.23 -8.40 1.14
CA LEU A 35 -7.76 -8.00 -0.18
C LEU A 35 -6.73 -9.03 -0.67
N ASN A 36 -6.87 -9.40 -1.94
CA ASN A 36 -6.26 -10.62 -2.43
C ASN A 36 -4.73 -10.48 -2.52
N HIS A 37 -3.99 -11.13 -1.62
CA HIS A 37 -2.52 -11.23 -1.68
C HIS A 37 -2.02 -11.71 -3.05
N VAL A 38 -2.84 -12.49 -3.79
CA VAL A 38 -2.54 -12.88 -5.16
C VAL A 38 -2.51 -11.67 -6.10
N LEU A 39 -3.39 -10.69 -5.92
CA LEU A 39 -3.43 -9.48 -6.75
C LEU A 39 -2.20 -8.59 -6.51
N LEU A 40 -1.84 -8.34 -5.25
CA LEU A 40 -0.60 -7.60 -4.92
C LEU A 40 0.64 -8.30 -5.50
N LYS A 41 0.71 -9.63 -5.35
CA LYS A 41 1.82 -10.41 -5.92
C LYS A 41 1.86 -10.31 -7.45
N LYS A 42 0.70 -10.32 -8.11
CA LYS A 42 0.61 -10.14 -9.58
C LYS A 42 1.08 -8.75 -9.99
N LEU A 43 0.63 -7.69 -9.31
CA LEU A 43 1.08 -6.32 -9.56
C LEU A 43 2.61 -6.23 -9.46
N LYS A 44 3.19 -6.75 -8.38
CA LYS A 44 4.65 -6.81 -8.17
C LYS A 44 5.38 -7.50 -9.31
N ILE A 45 4.92 -8.69 -9.71
CA ILE A 45 5.54 -9.46 -10.80
C ILE A 45 5.45 -8.69 -12.12
N THR A 46 4.29 -8.09 -12.42
CA THR A 46 4.10 -7.31 -13.65
C THR A 46 5.06 -6.12 -13.71
N MET A 47 5.20 -5.36 -12.62
CA MET A 47 6.13 -4.22 -12.57
C MET A 47 7.57 -4.65 -12.77
N ILE A 48 8.01 -5.78 -12.18
CA ILE A 48 9.36 -6.32 -12.38
C ILE A 48 9.60 -6.72 -13.85
N ILE A 49 8.64 -7.41 -14.47
CA ILE A 49 8.75 -7.84 -15.87
C ILE A 49 8.86 -6.61 -16.77
N VAL A 50 7.97 -5.64 -16.60
CA VAL A 50 7.93 -4.44 -17.44
C VAL A 50 9.19 -3.58 -17.23
N ASN A 51 9.68 -3.45 -15.99
CA ASN A 51 10.93 -2.75 -15.72
C ASN A 51 12.11 -3.34 -16.51
N GLY A 52 12.22 -4.68 -16.58
CA GLY A 52 13.25 -5.35 -17.39
C GLY A 52 13.09 -5.18 -18.91
N LEU A 53 11.90 -4.77 -19.37
CA LEU A 53 11.65 -4.47 -20.78
C LEU A 53 11.92 -2.99 -21.14
N LEU A 54 12.07 -2.09 -20.16
CA LEU A 54 12.28 -0.67 -20.42
C LEU A 54 13.57 -0.41 -21.20
N ASP A 55 14.68 -1.06 -20.83
CA ASP A 55 15.95 -0.94 -21.56
C ASP A 55 15.79 -1.34 -23.04
N HIS A 56 15.09 -2.45 -23.29
CA HIS A 56 14.84 -2.94 -24.65
C HIS A 56 13.88 -2.05 -25.44
N ALA A 57 12.92 -1.41 -24.76
CA ALA A 57 11.96 -0.49 -25.36
C ALA A 57 12.63 0.85 -25.69
N GLU A 58 13.46 1.38 -24.80
CA GLU A 58 14.18 2.64 -25.00
C GLU A 58 15.13 2.58 -26.20
N GLU A 59 15.82 1.46 -26.40
CA GLU A 59 16.64 1.23 -27.62
C GLU A 59 15.80 1.24 -28.91
N LYS A 60 14.54 0.80 -28.85
CA LYS A 60 13.67 0.62 -30.02
C LYS A 60 12.74 1.81 -30.29
N GLN A 61 12.51 2.70 -29.31
CA GLN A 61 11.58 3.83 -29.46
C GLN A 61 11.99 4.80 -30.56
N ILE A 62 13.29 4.88 -30.86
CA ILE A 62 13.86 5.76 -31.90
C ILE A 62 13.36 5.35 -33.28
N PHE A 63 13.13 4.05 -33.50
CA PHE A 63 12.82 3.47 -34.81
C PHE A 63 11.37 3.03 -34.95
N VAL A 64 10.66 2.79 -33.84
CA VAL A 64 9.32 2.20 -33.83
C VAL A 64 8.35 3.09 -33.05
N SER A 65 7.49 3.81 -33.78
CA SER A 65 6.49 4.71 -33.18
C SER A 65 5.55 3.99 -32.20
N ALA A 66 5.24 2.71 -32.44
CA ALA A 66 4.41 1.91 -31.54
C ALA A 66 5.06 1.70 -30.16
N VAL A 67 6.39 1.66 -30.08
CA VAL A 67 7.12 1.55 -28.80
C VAL A 67 7.01 2.84 -28.00
N LYS A 68 7.02 3.99 -28.68
CA LYS A 68 6.81 5.30 -28.05
C LYS A 68 5.39 5.43 -27.47
N GLU A 69 4.39 4.99 -28.22
CA GLU A 69 2.99 4.97 -27.75
C GLU A 69 2.83 4.03 -26.55
N TRP A 70 3.40 2.82 -26.62
CA TRP A 70 3.42 1.87 -25.51
C TRP A 70 4.10 2.44 -24.24
N LEU A 71 5.21 3.16 -24.38
CA LEU A 71 5.88 3.82 -23.24
C LEU A 71 5.02 4.94 -22.61
N ASN A 72 4.25 5.67 -23.41
CA ASN A 72 3.32 6.68 -22.90
C ASN A 72 2.16 6.03 -22.15
N GLU A 73 1.51 5.02 -22.73
CA GLU A 73 0.44 4.27 -22.03
C GLU A 73 0.95 3.63 -20.75
N LEU A 74 2.19 3.11 -20.78
CA LEU A 74 2.81 2.55 -19.60
C LEU A 74 2.96 3.61 -18.51
N LYS A 75 3.46 4.79 -18.86
CA LYS A 75 3.61 5.90 -17.93
C LYS A 75 2.28 6.28 -17.28
N ASP A 76 1.21 6.39 -18.05
CA ASP A 76 -0.13 6.69 -17.54
C ASP A 76 -0.60 5.60 -16.56
N ALA A 77 -0.42 4.32 -16.91
CA ALA A 77 -0.76 3.20 -16.04
C ALA A 77 0.05 3.18 -14.73
N VAL A 78 1.32 3.63 -14.75
CA VAL A 78 2.13 3.75 -13.52
C VAL A 78 1.56 4.82 -12.58
N TYR A 79 1.12 5.96 -13.12
CA TYR A 79 0.48 7.01 -12.30
C TYR A 79 -0.83 6.52 -11.68
N GLU A 80 -1.68 5.85 -12.45
CA GLU A 80 -2.91 5.26 -11.91
C GLU A 80 -2.63 4.26 -10.77
N ALA A 81 -1.56 3.47 -10.89
CA ALA A 81 -1.16 2.54 -9.84
C ALA A 81 -0.62 3.24 -8.59
N ASP A 82 0.15 4.33 -8.75
CA ASP A 82 0.68 5.15 -7.64
C ASP A 82 -0.46 5.79 -6.83
N ASP A 83 -1.42 6.41 -7.53
CA ASP A 83 -2.61 7.02 -6.95
C ASP A 83 -3.45 6.00 -6.16
N LEU A 84 -3.69 4.82 -6.76
CA LEU A 84 -4.43 3.75 -6.09
C LEU A 84 -3.71 3.24 -4.85
N LEU A 85 -2.38 3.11 -4.89
CA LEU A 85 -1.61 2.70 -3.71
C LEU A 85 -1.65 3.76 -2.61
N ASP A 86 -1.78 5.04 -2.94
CA ASP A 86 -1.89 6.14 -1.97
C ASP A 86 -3.26 6.16 -1.31
N GLU A 87 -4.32 5.94 -2.07
CA GLU A 87 -5.68 5.78 -1.54
C GLU A 87 -5.74 4.62 -0.53
N ILE A 88 -5.15 3.47 -0.89
CA ILE A 88 -5.08 2.30 0.00
C ILE A 88 -4.24 2.60 1.25
N ALA A 89 -3.10 3.27 1.11
CA ALA A 89 -2.26 3.64 2.24
C ALA A 89 -2.98 4.61 3.20
N TYR A 90 -3.73 5.57 2.64
CA TYR A 90 -4.57 6.48 3.41
C TYR A 90 -5.66 5.75 4.18
N GLU A 91 -6.39 4.83 3.54
CA GLU A 91 -7.41 4.01 4.21
C GLU A 91 -6.80 3.11 5.30
N ALA A 92 -5.61 2.55 5.05
CA ALA A 92 -4.87 1.74 6.03
C ALA A 92 -4.51 2.52 7.28
N LEU A 93 -4.13 3.80 7.12
CA LEU A 93 -3.88 4.70 8.23
C LEU A 93 -5.20 5.05 8.95
N HIS A 94 -6.25 5.39 8.21
CA HIS A 94 -7.54 5.80 8.77
C HIS A 94 -8.20 4.69 9.60
N SER A 95 -8.16 3.44 9.13
CA SER A 95 -8.67 2.28 9.88
C SER A 95 -7.97 2.08 11.23
N LYS A 96 -6.75 2.62 11.40
CA LYS A 96 -6.01 2.56 12.66
C LYS A 96 -6.41 3.69 13.62
N PHE A 97 -6.85 4.83 13.10
CA PHE A 97 -7.26 6.00 13.88
C PHE A 97 -8.70 5.92 14.42
N GLU A 98 -9.61 5.17 13.80
CA GLU A 98 -10.96 4.95 14.34
C GLU A 98 -10.99 4.11 15.63
N VAL A 99 -9.89 3.43 15.97
CA VAL A 99 -9.77 2.64 17.22
C VAL A 99 -9.43 3.54 18.43
N ASP A 100 -8.89 4.75 18.22
CA ASP A 100 -8.41 5.62 19.31
C ASP A 100 -9.39 6.73 19.73
N LEU A 101 -10.55 6.86 19.07
CA LEU A 101 -11.57 7.88 19.40
C LEU A 101 -12.77 7.35 20.21
N HIS A 102 -12.74 6.10 20.69
CA HIS A 102 -13.65 5.66 21.74
C HIS A 102 -12.95 5.72 23.11
N PRO A 103 -13.15 6.78 23.92
CA PRO A 103 -12.74 6.72 25.32
C PRO A 103 -13.57 5.63 26.02
N PRO A 104 -12.98 4.75 26.86
CA PRO A 104 -13.78 3.97 27.78
C PRO A 104 -14.56 4.95 28.67
N ASP A 105 -15.86 5.03 28.41
CA ASP A 105 -16.78 5.88 29.15
C ASP A 105 -16.66 5.58 30.65
N LYS A 106 -16.45 6.66 31.40
CA LYS A 106 -16.31 6.64 32.86
C LYS A 106 -17.69 6.44 33.45
N ARG A 107 -18.04 5.21 33.82
CA ARG A 107 -19.06 5.00 34.86
C ARG A 107 -18.43 4.64 36.20
N CYS A 108 -18.35 5.69 37.01
CA CYS A 108 -18.42 5.77 38.46
C CYS A 108 -18.24 4.49 39.29
N ALA A 109 -17.16 4.52 40.08
CA ALA A 109 -17.13 4.28 41.51
C ALA A 109 -17.87 3.05 42.06
N THR A 110 -17.08 2.08 42.53
CA THR A 110 -17.15 1.68 43.94
C THR A 110 -15.81 1.07 44.34
N PHE A 111 -15.03 1.87 45.07
CA PHE A 111 -14.05 1.33 46.00
C PHE A 111 -14.85 0.67 47.13
N SER A 112 -14.63 -0.62 47.34
CA SER A 112 -14.99 -1.28 48.60
C SER A 112 -13.85 -2.20 49.01
N PHE A 113 -12.85 -1.61 49.66
CA PHE A 113 -11.97 -2.35 50.55
C PHE A 113 -12.43 -2.10 51.98
N SER A 114 -13.13 -3.07 52.58
CA SER A 114 -12.88 -3.57 53.94
C SER A 114 -13.93 -4.61 54.34
N ILE A 115 -13.46 -5.84 54.51
CA ILE A 115 -13.69 -6.76 55.64
C ILE A 115 -14.96 -6.52 56.47
N ILE A 116 -15.89 -7.49 56.46
CA ILE A 116 -16.41 -8.13 57.70
C ILE A 116 -16.60 -9.64 57.44
N PRO A 117 -16.02 -10.52 58.29
CA PRO A 117 -16.31 -11.95 58.33
C PRO A 117 -17.48 -12.23 59.30
N ASN A 118 -18.42 -13.10 58.94
CA ASN A 118 -18.98 -14.16 59.79
C ASN A 118 -20.25 -14.79 59.20
N GLN A 119 -20.21 -16.13 59.10
CA GLN A 119 -21.16 -17.13 59.61
C GLN A 119 -22.67 -17.02 59.31
N LEU A 120 -23.23 -18.23 59.10
CA LEU A 120 -24.59 -18.73 59.37
C LEU A 120 -25.62 -18.80 58.22
N ILE A 121 -26.28 -19.98 58.17
CA ILE A 121 -27.55 -20.39 57.52
C ILE A 121 -27.36 -20.86 56.06
N ASN A 122 -27.60 -22.12 55.65
CA ASN A 122 -28.15 -23.35 56.23
C ASN A 122 -27.58 -24.53 55.43
#